data_AF-A0A7V3D432-F1
#
_entry.id   AF-A0A7V3D432-F1
#
_cell.length_a   1.000
_cell.length_b   1.000
_cell.length_c   1.000
_cell.angle_alpha   90.00
_cell.angle_beta   90.00
_cell.angle_gamma   90.00
#
_symmetry.space_group_name_H-M   'P 1'
#
loop_
_entity.id
_entity.type
_entity.pdbx_description
1 polymer ?
#
loop_
_entity_poly.entity_id
_entity_poly.type
_entity_poly.pdbx_seq_one_letter_code
_entity_poly.pdbx_strand_id
1 'polypeptide(L)'
;MENERPSLRRAAAALEHRDFRLLFAASLVSGLGGALQQTANMWQVYELTGSAVHLGLTGIARAIPTSALSLVGGVIADRLNRRGIIMATQAVNGLLALALAGLTAAGLIEVWHIYAATFLGTAFMSVSVPARSAIVPNLVPRHHLVQAIA
;
A
#
# COMPACT_ATOMS: atom_id res chain seq x y z
N MET A 1 -26.05 11.87 23.48
CA MET A 1 -24.77 11.19 23.20
C MET A 1 -25.12 9.73 22.88
N GLU A 2 -25.59 9.48 21.66
CA GLU A 2 -26.07 8.16 21.24
C GLU A 2 -24.91 7.40 20.57
N ASN A 3 -24.60 6.22 21.11
CA ASN A 3 -23.51 5.36 20.71
C ASN A 3 -23.87 4.63 19.38
N GLU A 4 -23.67 5.28 18.24
CA GLU A 4 -23.88 4.68 16.91
C GLU A 4 -22.76 3.68 16.58
N ARG A 5 -22.81 2.50 17.22
CA ARG A 5 -22.00 1.36 16.78
C ARG A 5 -22.35 1.05 15.31
N PRO A 6 -21.38 1.00 14.38
CA PRO A 6 -21.66 0.68 12.99
C PRO A 6 -22.27 -0.72 12.93
N SER A 7 -23.57 -0.81 12.63
CA SER A 7 -24.26 -2.10 12.62
C SER A 7 -23.75 -2.92 11.44
N LEU A 8 -23.41 -4.19 11.69
CA LEU A 8 -22.92 -5.14 10.67
C LEU A 8 -23.85 -5.20 9.43
N ARG A 9 -25.13 -4.89 9.61
CA ARG A 9 -26.13 -4.74 8.53
C ARG A 9 -25.82 -3.60 7.56
N ARG A 10 -25.31 -2.46 8.02
CA ARG A 10 -24.94 -1.32 7.15
C ARG A 10 -23.68 -1.61 6.34
N ALA A 11 -22.71 -2.33 6.92
CA ALA A 11 -21.53 -2.81 6.20
C ALA A 11 -21.90 -3.84 5.11
N ALA A 12 -22.83 -4.75 5.41
CA ALA A 12 -23.37 -5.70 4.44
C ALA A 12 -24.15 -5.00 3.30
N ALA A 13 -24.91 -3.94 3.59
CA ALA A 13 -25.63 -3.16 2.58
C ALA A 13 -24.69 -2.45 1.60
N ALA A 14 -23.53 -1.96 2.06
CA ALA A 14 -22.54 -1.34 1.16
C ALA A 14 -21.99 -2.34 0.12
N LEU A 15 -21.87 -3.64 0.48
CA LEU A 15 -21.42 -4.72 -0.41
C LEU A 15 -22.45 -5.14 -1.47
N GLU A 16 -23.70 -4.66 -1.39
CA GLU A 16 -24.73 -4.92 -2.40
C GLU A 16 -24.46 -4.15 -3.70
N HIS A 17 -23.73 -3.03 -3.62
CA HIS A 17 -23.34 -2.25 -4.80
C HIS A 17 -22.10 -2.87 -5.47
N ARG A 18 -22.26 -3.26 -6.74
CA ARG A 18 -21.22 -3.94 -7.55
C ARG A 18 -19.86 -3.22 -7.52
N ASP A 19 -19.87 -1.90 -7.70
CA ASP A 19 -18.64 -1.10 -7.78
C ASP A 19 -17.93 -1.02 -6.43
N PHE A 20 -18.68 -0.91 -5.33
CA PHE A 20 -18.11 -0.96 -3.98
C PHE A 20 -17.53 -2.34 -3.66
N ARG A 21 -18.24 -3.42 -4.01
CA ARG A 21 -17.75 -4.79 -3.82
C ARG A 21 -16.47 -5.06 -4.59
N LEU A 22 -16.36 -4.58 -5.83
CA LEU A 22 -15.13 -4.67 -6.63
C LEU A 22 -13.98 -3.90 -5.99
N LEU A 23 -14.23 -2.67 -5.54
CA LEU A 23 -13.22 -1.85 -4.86
C LEU A 23 -12.76 -2.49 -3.55
N PHE A 24 -13.69 -3.01 -2.75
CA PHE A 24 -13.41 -3.68 -1.48
C PHE A 24 -12.58 -4.95 -1.69
N ALA A 25 -12.99 -5.82 -2.62
CA ALA A 25 -12.25 -7.02 -2.97
C ALA A 25 -10.83 -6.68 -3.49
N ALA A 26 -10.71 -5.70 -4.38
CA ALA A 26 -9.43 -5.26 -4.90
C ALA A 26 -8.52 -4.69 -3.78
N SER A 27 -9.09 -3.95 -2.83
CA SER A 27 -8.36 -3.38 -1.70
C SER A 27 -7.88 -4.45 -0.72
N LEU A 28 -8.72 -5.45 -0.44
CA LEU A 28 -8.34 -6.61 0.37
C LEU A 28 -7.20 -7.40 -0.26
N VAL A 29 -7.35 -7.78 -1.53
CA VAL A 29 -6.32 -8.52 -2.26
C VAL A 29 -5.01 -7.73 -2.32
N SER A 30 -5.09 -6.42 -2.59
CA SER A 30 -3.93 -5.54 -2.64
C SER A 30 -3.24 -5.40 -1.28
N GLY A 31 -4.03 -5.28 -0.20
CA GLY A 31 -3.50 -5.17 1.17
C GLY A 31 -2.80 -6.45 1.60
N LEU A 32 -3.43 -7.61 1.37
CA LEU A 32 -2.85 -8.92 1.67
C LEU A 32 -1.60 -9.18 0.82
N GLY A 33 -1.65 -8.88 -0.48
CA GLY A 33 -0.50 -9.00 -1.37
C GLY A 33 0.68 -8.14 -0.91
N GLY A 34 0.42 -6.89 -0.49
CA GLY A 34 1.46 -6.02 0.05
C GLY A 34 2.06 -6.53 1.37
N ALA A 35 1.24 -7.10 2.26
CA ALA A 35 1.72 -7.71 3.50
C ALA A 35 2.58 -8.96 3.22
N LEU A 36 2.13 -9.84 2.32
CA LEU A 36 2.89 -11.02 1.91
C LEU A 36 4.21 -10.65 1.24
N GLN A 37 4.20 -9.69 0.31
CA GLN A 37 5.42 -9.21 -0.34
C GLN A 37 6.43 -8.66 0.67
N GLN A 38 5.95 -7.93 1.68
CA GLN A 38 6.81 -7.40 2.74
C GLN A 38 7.46 -8.52 3.55
N THR A 39 6.68 -9.52 3.97
CA THR A 39 7.20 -10.68 4.69
C THR A 39 8.19 -11.47 3.84
N ALA A 40 7.88 -11.69 2.56
CA ALA A 40 8.76 -12.38 1.62
C ALA A 40 10.09 -11.63 1.45
N ASN A 41 10.07 -10.30 1.28
CA ASN A 41 11.29 -9.51 1.16
C ASN A 41 12.17 -9.60 2.41
N MET A 42 11.57 -9.54 3.61
CA MET A 42 12.32 -9.68 4.86
C MET A 42 12.91 -11.07 5.00
N TRP A 43 12.13 -12.11 4.71
CA TRP A 43 12.61 -13.48 4.71
C TRP A 43 13.76 -13.68 3.73
N GLN A 44 13.64 -13.15 2.52
CA GLN A 44 14.62 -13.33 1.47
C GLN A 44 15.92 -12.57 1.72
N VAL A 45 15.87 -11.37 2.33
CA VAL A 45 17.08 -10.69 2.81
C VAL A 45 17.78 -11.52 3.87
N TYR A 46 17.03 -12.14 4.79
CA TYR A 46 17.61 -13.02 5.80
C TYR A 46 18.23 -14.27 5.18
N GLU A 47 17.56 -14.90 4.22
CA GLU A 47 18.07 -16.07 3.51
C GLU A 47 19.38 -15.77 2.76
N LEU A 48 19.48 -14.59 2.12
CA LEU A 48 20.67 -14.17 1.37
C LEU A 48 21.84 -13.75 2.27
N THR A 49 21.60 -13.29 3.50
CA THR A 49 22.63 -12.63 4.32
C THR A 49 22.90 -13.29 5.67
N GLY A 50 21.94 -14.03 6.21
CA GLY A 50 21.95 -14.56 7.58
C GLY A 50 22.02 -13.49 8.67
N SER A 51 21.77 -12.21 8.35
CA SER A 51 22.16 -11.09 9.20
C SER A 51 20.99 -10.18 9.58
N ALA A 52 20.78 -10.00 10.88
CA ALA A 52 19.80 -9.05 11.42
C ALA A 52 20.12 -7.59 11.04
N VAL A 53 21.40 -7.26 10.78
CA VAL A 53 21.80 -5.92 10.34
C VAL A 53 21.21 -5.59 8.97
N HIS A 54 21.22 -6.55 8.05
CA HIS A 54 20.67 -6.35 6.71
C HIS A 54 19.14 -6.19 6.72
N LEU A 55 18.45 -6.85 7.66
CA LEU A 55 17.02 -6.61 7.91
C LEU A 55 16.77 -5.18 8.43
N GLY A 56 17.60 -4.70 9.34
CA GLY A 56 17.56 -3.32 9.81
C GLY A 56 17.76 -2.30 8.69
N LEU A 57 18.71 -2.57 7.77
CA LEU A 57 18.93 -1.76 6.58
C LEU A 57 17.72 -1.73 5.64
N THR A 58 17.00 -2.85 5.46
CA THR A 58 15.71 -2.85 4.74
C THR A 58 14.71 -1.90 5.39
N GLY A 59 14.66 -1.88 6.72
CA GLY A 59 13.83 -0.94 7.49
C GLY A 59 14.21 0.52 7.23
N ILE A 60 15.50 0.83 7.20
CA ILE A 60 16.02 2.18 6.90
C ILE A 60 15.70 2.59 5.46
N ALA A 61 15.91 1.70 4.48
CA ALA A 61 15.56 1.92 3.08
C ALA A 61 14.06 2.23 2.91
N ARG A 62 13.23 1.73 3.82
CA ARG A 62 11.80 2.01 3.88
C ARG A 62 11.48 3.36 4.55
N ALA A 63 12.18 3.67 5.62
CA ALA A 63 11.96 4.86 6.44
C ALA A 63 12.35 6.15 5.70
N ILE A 64 13.48 6.15 4.98
CA ILE A 64 13.98 7.32 4.25
C ILE A 64 12.92 7.93 3.32
N PRO A 65 12.37 7.20 2.34
CA PRO A 65 11.38 7.76 1.43
C PRO A 65 10.07 8.09 2.16
N THR A 66 9.69 7.32 3.17
CA THR A 66 8.49 7.60 3.97
C THR A 66 8.59 8.94 4.67
N SER A 67 9.70 9.20 5.35
CA SER A 67 9.96 10.46 6.04
C SER A 67 10.09 11.62 5.05
N ALA A 68 10.89 11.45 4.00
CA ALA A 68 11.14 12.50 3.00
C ALA A 68 9.86 12.90 2.23
N LEU A 69 9.03 11.92 1.86
CA LEU A 69 7.84 12.14 1.04
C LEU A 69 6.55 12.30 1.85
N SER A 70 6.56 12.11 3.17
CA SER A 70 5.38 12.38 4.00
C SER A 70 4.92 13.83 3.91
N LEU A 71 5.87 14.79 3.90
CA LEU A 71 5.58 16.23 3.79
C LEU A 71 5.21 16.63 2.35
N VAL A 72 5.92 16.10 1.36
CA VAL A 72 5.74 16.47 -0.06
C VAL A 72 4.52 15.77 -0.67
N GLY A 73 4.22 14.55 -0.21
CA GLY A 73 3.16 13.69 -0.72
C GLY A 73 1.78 14.31 -0.62
N GLY A 74 1.52 15.11 0.43
CA GLY A 74 0.27 15.87 0.57
C GLY A 74 0.09 16.90 -0.55
N VAL A 75 1.12 17.72 -0.81
CA VAL A 75 1.09 18.74 -1.88
C VAL A 75 0.92 18.10 -3.26
N ILE A 76 1.59 16.96 -3.51
CA ILE A 76 1.44 16.22 -4.76
C ILE A 76 0.01 15.66 -4.89
N ALA A 77 -0.54 15.11 -3.83
CA ALA A 77 -1.90 14.54 -3.81
C ALA A 77 -3.01 15.58 -4.01
N ASP A 78 -2.74 16.84 -3.68
CA ASP A 78 -3.68 17.94 -3.89
C ASP A 78 -3.68 18.46 -5.34
N ARG A 79 -2.55 18.33 -6.05
CA ARG A 79 -2.40 18.86 -7.42
C ARG A 79 -2.68 17.83 -8.52
N LEU A 80 -2.52 16.54 -8.24
CA LEU A 80 -2.69 15.47 -9.22
C LEU A 80 -4.02 14.73 -9.05
N ASN A 81 -4.40 14.00 -10.11
CA ASN A 81 -5.55 13.09 -10.04
C ASN A 81 -5.26 11.96 -9.04
N ARG A 82 -5.96 11.99 -7.90
CA ARG A 82 -5.83 11.03 -6.80
C ARG A 82 -6.02 9.58 -7.24
N ARG A 83 -6.98 9.32 -8.14
CA ARG A 83 -7.22 7.96 -8.68
C ARG A 83 -6.03 7.50 -9.51
N GLY A 84 -5.46 8.42 -10.31
CA GLY A 84 -4.25 8.19 -11.09
C GLY A 84 -3.04 7.86 -10.21
N ILE A 85 -2.83 8.60 -9.11
CA ILE A 85 -1.76 8.32 -8.14
C ILE A 85 -1.92 6.90 -7.57
N ILE A 86 -3.11 6.56 -7.07
CA ILE A 86 -3.34 5.24 -6.47
C ILE A 86 -3.08 4.13 -7.49
N MET A 87 -3.61 4.27 -8.72
CA MET A 87 -3.40 3.28 -9.79
C MET A 87 -1.92 3.15 -10.16
N ALA A 88 -1.21 4.27 -10.31
CA ALA A 88 0.21 4.27 -10.63
C ALA A 88 1.03 3.59 -9.53
N THR A 89 0.74 3.89 -8.26
CA THR A 89 1.43 3.26 -7.14
C THR A 89 1.17 1.74 -7.09
N GLN A 90 -0.07 1.30 -7.32
CA GLN A 90 -0.40 -0.13 -7.38
C GLN A 90 0.33 -0.82 -8.54
N ALA A 91 0.38 -0.19 -9.72
CA ALA A 91 1.07 -0.71 -10.89
C ALA A 91 2.58 -0.83 -10.66
N VAL A 92 3.23 0.21 -10.11
CA VAL A 92 4.66 0.20 -9.79
C VAL A 92 4.97 -0.89 -8.76
N ASN A 93 4.21 -1.00 -7.68
CA ASN A 93 4.44 -2.04 -6.68
C ASN A 93 4.23 -3.45 -7.26
N GLY A 94 3.23 -3.64 -8.12
CA GLY A 94 3.02 -4.90 -8.84
C GLY A 94 4.18 -5.26 -9.77
N LEU A 95 4.72 -4.28 -10.50
CA LEU A 95 5.88 -4.49 -11.37
C LEU A 95 7.15 -4.82 -10.56
N LEU A 96 7.38 -4.14 -9.44
CA LEU A 96 8.50 -4.44 -8.55
C LEU A 96 8.39 -5.84 -7.96
N ALA A 97 7.19 -6.26 -7.54
CA ALA A 97 6.91 -7.61 -7.07
C ALA A 97 7.24 -8.66 -8.13
N LEU A 98 6.78 -8.47 -9.37
CA LEU A 98 7.06 -9.37 -10.49
C LEU A 98 8.54 -9.41 -10.85
N ALA A 99 9.24 -8.26 -10.82
CA ALA A 99 10.66 -8.19 -11.09
C ALA A 99 11.47 -8.94 -10.02
N LEU A 100 11.16 -8.73 -8.73
CA LEU A 100 11.80 -9.47 -7.64
C LEU A 100 11.51 -10.98 -7.75
N ALA A 101 10.26 -11.38 -8.01
CA ALA A 101 9.91 -12.77 -8.19
C ALA A 101 10.68 -13.42 -9.36
N GLY A 102 10.81 -12.71 -10.48
CA GLY A 102 11.60 -13.16 -11.64
C GLY A 102 13.09 -13.33 -11.32
N LEU A 103 13.70 -12.34 -10.64
CA LEU A 103 15.10 -12.42 -10.20
C LEU A 103 15.32 -13.57 -9.23
N THR A 104 14.40 -13.79 -8.29
CA THR A 104 14.43 -14.90 -7.35
C THR A 104 14.34 -16.24 -8.07
N ALA A 105 13.40 -16.40 -8.99
CA ALA A 105 13.24 -17.64 -9.76
C ALA A 105 14.46 -17.94 -10.65
N ALA A 106 15.14 -16.90 -11.15
CA ALA A 106 16.37 -17.03 -11.92
C ALA A 106 17.62 -17.26 -11.06
N GLY A 107 17.54 -17.15 -9.73
CA GLY A 107 18.69 -17.24 -8.83
C GLY A 107 19.67 -16.06 -8.95
N LEU A 108 19.26 -14.95 -9.56
CA LEU A 108 20.06 -13.73 -9.76
C LEU A 108 19.78 -12.65 -8.73
N ILE A 109 18.94 -12.96 -7.74
CA ILE A 109 18.51 -12.02 -6.73
C ILE A 109 19.66 -11.68 -5.78
N GLU A 110 19.84 -10.39 -5.56
CA GLU A 110 20.80 -9.84 -4.60
C GLU A 110 20.08 -8.87 -3.66
N VAL A 111 20.66 -8.66 -2.48
CA VAL A 111 20.06 -7.86 -1.40
C VAL A 111 19.76 -6.42 -1.84
N TRP A 112 20.63 -5.83 -2.67
CA TRP A 112 20.45 -4.46 -3.15
C TRP A 112 19.21 -4.30 -4.04
N HIS A 113 18.81 -5.35 -4.79
CA HIS A 113 17.56 -5.34 -5.56
C HIS A 113 16.36 -5.17 -4.63
N ILE A 114 16.38 -5.85 -3.48
CA ILE A 114 15.32 -5.76 -2.46
C ILE A 114 15.31 -4.38 -1.82
N TYR A 115 16.49 -3.79 -1.57
CA TYR A 115 16.60 -2.42 -1.05
C TYR A 115 16.06 -1.39 -2.03
N ALA A 116 16.45 -1.46 -3.30
CA ALA A 116 15.97 -0.57 -4.35
C ALA A 116 14.45 -0.69 -4.54
N ALA A 117 13.93 -1.91 -4.62
CA ALA A 117 12.50 -2.15 -4.74
C ALA A 117 11.73 -1.68 -3.51
N THR A 118 12.27 -1.90 -2.31
CA THR A 118 11.66 -1.40 -1.05
C THR A 118 11.61 0.12 -1.05
N PHE A 119 12.72 0.79 -1.37
CA PHE A 119 12.82 2.25 -1.41
C PHE A 119 11.84 2.86 -2.43
N LEU A 120 11.82 2.33 -3.66
CA LEU A 120 10.92 2.81 -4.70
C LEU A 120 9.46 2.53 -4.34
N GLY A 121 9.14 1.29 -3.95
CA GLY A 121 7.78 0.89 -3.59
C GLY A 121 7.20 1.76 -2.48
N THR A 122 8.00 2.07 -1.46
CA THR A 122 7.57 2.94 -0.36
C THR A 122 7.49 4.41 -0.74
N ALA A 123 8.38 4.91 -1.59
CA ALA A 123 8.26 6.26 -2.12
C ALA A 123 6.91 6.51 -2.80
N PHE A 124 6.50 5.60 -3.69
CA PHE A 124 5.19 5.69 -4.35
C PHE A 124 4.02 5.47 -3.38
N MET A 125 4.18 4.60 -2.37
CA MET A 125 3.17 4.38 -1.34
C MET A 125 2.95 5.61 -0.46
N SER A 126 4.02 6.32 -0.06
CA SER A 126 3.93 7.51 0.78
C SER A 126 3.11 8.64 0.15
N VAL A 127 3.16 8.78 -1.18
CA VAL A 127 2.31 9.73 -1.92
C VAL A 127 0.86 9.23 -2.04
N SER A 128 0.65 7.92 -2.06
CA SER A 128 -0.69 7.34 -2.21
C SER A 128 -1.54 7.40 -0.93
N VAL A 129 -0.93 7.44 0.25
CA VAL A 129 -1.61 7.52 1.56
C VAL A 129 -2.52 8.76 1.66
N PRO A 130 -2.02 10.01 1.48
CA PRO A 130 -2.88 11.19 1.52
C PRO A 130 -3.91 11.21 0.38
N ALA A 131 -3.55 10.69 -0.80
CA ALA A 131 -4.48 10.58 -1.92
C ALA A 131 -5.68 9.67 -1.60
N ARG A 132 -5.48 8.55 -0.89
CA ARG A 132 -6.54 7.66 -0.42
C ARG A 132 -7.44 8.35 0.60
N SER A 133 -6.85 8.97 1.63
CA SER A 133 -7.61 9.69 2.67
C SER A 133 -8.48 10.81 2.10
N ALA A 134 -8.05 11.47 1.02
CA ALA A 134 -8.80 12.53 0.33
C ALA A 134 -9.86 12.02 -0.68
N ILE A 135 -9.77 10.76 -1.11
CA ILE A 135 -10.72 10.15 -2.07
C ILE A 135 -11.93 9.53 -1.38
N VAL A 136 -11.77 9.00 -0.16
CA VAL A 136 -12.85 8.37 0.62
C VAL A 136 -14.07 9.30 0.80
N PRO A 137 -13.93 10.61 1.05
CA PRO A 137 -15.06 11.54 1.12
C PRO A 137 -15.82 11.78 -0.19
N ASN A 138 -15.19 11.51 -1.34
CA ASN A 138 -15.79 11.75 -2.66
C ASN A 138 -16.49 10.52 -3.25
N LEU A 139 -16.20 9.32 -2.74
CA LEU A 139 -16.86 8.08 -3.17
C LEU A 139 -18.04 7.67 -2.29
N VAL A 140 -18.26 8.35 -1.17
CA VAL A 140 -19.30 8.01 -0.20
C VAL A 140 -20.11 9.27 0.16
N PRO A 141 -21.44 9.28 -0.01
CA PRO A 141 -22.29 10.39 0.44
C PRO A 141 -22.04 10.68 1.92
N ARG A 142 -22.04 11.96 2.31
CA ARG A 142 -21.63 12.47 3.64
C ARG A 142 -22.19 11.71 4.86
N HIS A 143 -23.32 11.04 4.71
CA HIS A 143 -23.98 10.21 5.73
C HIS A 143 -23.26 8.88 6.06
N HIS A 144 -22.39 8.34 5.19
CA HIS A 144 -21.71 7.05 5.42
C HIS A 144 -20.19 7.17 5.63
N LEU A 145 -19.65 8.39 5.68
CA LEU A 145 -18.21 8.67 5.80
C LEU A 145 -17.58 8.10 7.08
N VAL A 146 -18.30 8.14 8.21
CA VAL A 146 -17.82 7.63 9.50
C VAL A 146 -17.71 6.09 9.50
N GLN A 147 -18.47 5.41 8.64
CA GLN A 147 -18.50 3.95 8.53
C GLN A 147 -17.45 3.37 7.56
N ALA A 148 -16.88 4.19 6.67
CA ALA A 148 -15.89 3.76 5.69
C ALA A 148 -14.43 3.88 6.19
N ILE A 149 -14.22 4.57 7.32
CA ILE A 149 -12.89 4.90 7.88
C ILE A 149 -12.64 4.18 9.21
N ALA A 150 -13.66 3.54 9.80
CA ALA A 150 -13.60 2.83 11.08
C ALA A 150 -13.19 1.36 10.94
#